data_AF-A0A3N7G2F1-F1
#
_entry.id   AF-A0A3N7G2F1-F1
#
_cell.length_a   1.000
_cell.length_b   1.000
_cell.length_c   1.000
_cell.angle_alpha   90.00
_cell.angle_beta   90.00
_cell.angle_gamma   90.00
#
_symmetry.space_group_name_H-M   'P 1'
#
loop_
_entity.id
_entity.type
_entity.pdbx_description
1 polymer ?
#
loop_
_entity_poly.entity_id
_entity_poly.type
_entity_poly.pdbx_seq_one_letter_code
_entity_poly.pdbx_strand_id
1 'polypeptide(L)'
;MKKRYRNGEIWDFEHEIGELGNREVILGLDGGTTSTVCICMPIFPFSDPFPDPLPVLARAVAGCSNHNSVGETAARETLEQVMADALLKSGSNRSAVRAVCLSVSGVNHSTDELRVLNWLREIFPTHVKLYVQNDAVAALSSGTMGKLHGCVLIAGTGTIAFGFTEDGRQARAAGAGPVLGDWGSGYGIAAQALTAIVRAYDGRGPVTILSSNILQTLGLSSPDELIGWTYADPSWARIAALVPVVVSCAEAGDRVAHEILQDSVEELALSVKAVVQRLGLCGEDGKASFPLVMVGGVLEANKRWDIGKEVVNHISKSYPGVLPIHPKSEQHC
;
A
#
# COMPACT_ATOMS: atom_id res chain seq x y z
N MET A 1 -18.16 16.45 -3.86
CA MET A 1 -17.42 17.63 -4.38
C MET A 1 -16.21 17.86 -3.48
N LYS A 2 -14.98 17.61 -3.95
CA LYS A 2 -13.77 17.99 -3.22
C LYS A 2 -13.55 19.50 -3.40
N LYS A 3 -13.45 20.26 -2.31
CA LYS A 3 -12.97 21.66 -2.36
C LYS A 3 -11.54 21.62 -2.91
N ARG A 4 -11.34 22.17 -4.11
CA ARG A 4 -10.00 22.51 -4.61
C ARG A 4 -9.63 23.83 -3.95
N TYR A 5 -8.74 23.79 -2.96
CA TYR A 5 -8.12 24.98 -2.41
C TYR A 5 -7.15 25.57 -3.45
N ARG A 6 -7.10 26.89 -3.62
CA ARG A 6 -6.02 27.52 -4.39
C ARG A 6 -4.72 27.43 -3.59
N ASN A 7 -3.56 27.39 -4.25
CA ASN A 7 -2.24 27.39 -3.58
C ASN A 7 -2.19 28.50 -2.52
N GLY A 8 -2.00 28.10 -1.26
CA GLY A 8 -1.97 29.00 -0.08
C GLY A 8 -3.17 28.86 0.86
N GLU A 9 -4.39 28.68 0.34
CA GLU A 9 -5.64 28.73 1.14
C GLU A 9 -5.79 27.53 2.10
N ILE A 10 -5.07 26.43 1.84
CA ILE A 10 -5.18 25.20 2.62
C ILE A 10 -4.65 25.34 4.05
N TRP A 11 -3.81 26.36 4.29
CA TRP A 11 -3.21 26.66 5.60
C TRP A 11 -3.83 27.88 6.28
N ASP A 12 -4.88 28.50 5.70
CA ASP A 12 -5.49 29.73 6.25
C ASP A 12 -6.03 29.54 7.68
N PHE A 13 -6.37 28.30 8.05
CA PHE A 13 -6.82 27.96 9.39
C PHE A 13 -5.79 28.28 10.48
N GLU A 14 -4.50 28.36 10.15
CA GLU A 14 -3.44 28.69 11.10
C GLU A 14 -3.59 30.10 11.68
N HIS A 15 -4.31 31.00 10.98
CA HIS A 15 -4.62 32.35 11.48
C HIS A 15 -5.71 32.36 12.56
N GLU A 16 -6.56 31.34 12.59
CA GLU A 16 -7.65 31.20 13.56
C GLU A 16 -7.20 30.43 14.81
N ILE A 17 -6.20 29.56 14.66
CA ILE A 17 -5.49 28.90 15.76
C ILE A 17 -4.49 29.90 16.34
N GLY A 18 -4.90 30.68 17.34
CA GLY A 18 -4.02 31.60 18.08
C GLY A 18 -2.82 30.91 18.75
N GLU A 19 -2.03 31.60 19.58
CA GLU A 19 -0.86 31.03 20.32
C GLU A 19 -1.20 29.88 21.32
N LEU A 20 -2.42 29.34 21.28
CA LEU A 20 -2.85 28.14 21.98
C LEU A 20 -2.41 26.88 21.20
N GLY A 21 -1.12 26.57 21.26
CA GLY A 21 -0.58 25.37 20.59
C GLY A 21 0.85 25.01 20.99
N ASN A 22 1.23 25.20 22.26
CA ASN A 22 2.60 24.96 22.75
C ASN A 22 2.97 23.47 22.89
N ARG A 23 2.16 22.56 22.33
CA ARG A 23 2.40 21.11 22.39
C ARG A 23 3.06 20.69 21.10
N GLU A 24 4.33 20.31 21.19
CA GLU A 24 5.08 19.79 20.05
C GLU A 24 4.45 18.49 19.54
N VAL A 25 4.35 18.36 18.21
CA VAL A 25 3.71 17.21 17.55
C VAL A 25 4.60 16.55 16.51
N ILE A 26 4.29 15.31 16.20
CA ILE A 26 4.87 14.51 15.12
C ILE A 26 3.76 14.07 14.18
N LEU A 27 4.00 14.15 12.88
CA LEU A 27 3.13 13.61 11.85
C LEU A 27 3.68 12.28 11.33
N GLY A 28 2.86 11.23 11.36
CA GLY A 28 3.12 9.95 10.70
C GLY A 28 2.19 9.77 9.51
N LEU A 29 2.74 9.47 8.34
CA LEU A 29 1.99 9.32 7.10
C LEU A 29 2.25 7.98 6.43
N ASP A 30 1.17 7.37 5.94
CA ASP A 30 1.17 6.20 5.08
C ASP A 30 0.45 6.55 3.76
N GLY A 31 1.21 6.62 2.67
CA GLY A 31 0.75 7.03 1.36
C GLY A 31 0.70 5.89 0.35
N GLY A 32 -0.50 5.47 -0.03
CA GLY A 32 -0.73 4.40 -1.00
C GLY A 32 -1.29 4.87 -2.35
N THR A 33 -1.61 3.88 -3.19
CA THR A 33 -2.31 4.06 -4.47
C THR A 33 -3.81 4.32 -4.31
N THR A 34 -4.41 3.92 -3.19
CA THR A 34 -5.85 4.07 -2.93
C THR A 34 -6.13 5.22 -1.98
N SER A 35 -5.37 5.31 -0.89
CA SER A 35 -5.55 6.32 0.16
C SER A 35 -4.22 6.76 0.72
N THR A 36 -4.24 7.93 1.36
CA THR A 36 -3.15 8.44 2.18
C THR A 36 -3.71 8.73 3.57
N VAL A 37 -3.06 8.23 4.62
CA VAL A 37 -3.46 8.45 6.00
C VAL A 37 -2.39 9.31 6.69
N CYS A 38 -2.83 10.31 7.45
CA CYS A 38 -1.96 11.10 8.32
C CYS A 38 -2.45 10.99 9.76
N ILE A 39 -1.54 10.71 10.68
CA ILE A 39 -1.74 10.68 12.12
C ILE A 39 -0.92 11.79 12.75
N CYS A 40 -1.57 12.62 13.57
CA CYS A 40 -0.91 13.63 14.40
C CYS A 40 -0.85 13.12 15.84
N MET A 41 0.35 13.08 16.42
CA MET A 41 0.59 12.67 17.82
C MET A 41 1.39 13.74 18.55
N PRO A 42 1.21 13.90 19.88
CA PRO A 42 2.10 14.74 20.65
C PRO A 42 3.46 14.07 20.78
N ILE A 43 4.49 14.86 21.10
CA ILE A 43 5.72 14.28 21.64
C ILE A 43 5.45 13.80 23.06
N PHE A 44 5.75 12.53 23.30
CA PHE A 44 5.70 11.91 24.62
C PHE A 44 6.98 11.10 24.85
N PRO A 45 7.34 10.80 26.11
CA PRO A 45 8.51 9.97 26.40
C PRO A 45 8.33 8.59 25.76
N PHE A 46 9.14 8.28 24.74
CA PHE A 46 9.21 6.96 24.11
C PHE A 46 9.81 5.97 25.13
N SER A 47 8.94 5.38 25.95
CA SER A 47 9.29 4.32 26.90
C SER A 47 8.66 3.02 26.42
N ASP A 48 9.37 1.91 26.62
CA ASP A 48 8.87 0.56 26.32
C ASP A 48 8.26 -0.01 27.62
N PRO A 49 6.98 -0.44 27.63
CA PRO A 49 6.04 -0.48 26.51
C PRO A 49 5.42 0.87 26.16
N PHE A 50 5.11 1.05 24.88
CA PHE A 50 4.31 2.18 24.40
C PHE A 50 2.93 2.21 25.08
N PRO A 51 2.35 3.41 25.30
CA PRO A 51 0.97 3.51 25.75
C PRO A 51 0.02 2.85 24.75
N ASP A 52 -0.96 2.11 25.26
CA ASP A 52 -2.04 1.48 24.50
C ASP A 52 -3.40 1.99 25.05
N PRO A 53 -4.17 2.80 24.30
CA PRO A 53 -3.88 3.24 22.93
C PRO A 53 -2.77 4.30 22.86
N LEU A 54 -2.13 4.40 21.68
CA LEU A 54 -1.21 5.50 21.39
C LEU A 54 -1.95 6.86 21.47
N PRO A 55 -1.29 7.93 21.94
CA PRO A 55 -1.94 9.23 22.11
C PRO A 55 -2.13 9.94 20.76
N VAL A 56 -3.10 9.52 19.97
CA VAL A 56 -3.45 10.17 18.69
C VAL A 56 -4.28 11.43 18.94
N LEU A 57 -3.80 12.58 18.47
CA LEU A 57 -4.54 13.85 18.52
C LEU A 57 -5.53 13.97 17.37
N ALA A 58 -5.13 13.53 16.18
CA ALA A 58 -5.97 13.61 15.00
C ALA A 58 -5.58 12.58 13.94
N ARG A 59 -6.58 12.24 13.13
CA ARG A 59 -6.46 11.39 11.95
C ARG A 59 -7.11 12.07 10.74
N ALA A 60 -6.40 12.06 9.62
CA ALA A 60 -6.91 12.52 8.32
C ALA A 60 -6.66 11.46 7.25
N VAL A 61 -7.54 11.43 6.26
CA VAL A 61 -7.46 10.50 5.12
C VAL A 61 -7.73 11.28 3.84
N ALA A 62 -6.85 11.10 2.86
CA ALA A 62 -7.00 11.64 1.52
C ALA A 62 -6.85 10.52 0.47
N GLY A 63 -6.85 10.89 -0.82
CA GLY A 63 -6.76 9.95 -1.93
C GLY A 63 -5.35 9.39 -2.17
N CYS A 64 -5.11 8.99 -3.41
CA CYS A 64 -3.82 8.48 -3.89
C CYS A 64 -2.70 9.54 -3.78
N SER A 65 -1.57 9.18 -3.18
CA SER A 65 -0.32 9.97 -3.17
C SER A 65 0.81 9.32 -3.96
N ASN A 66 0.51 8.25 -4.70
CA ASN A 66 1.48 7.62 -5.60
C ASN A 66 1.62 8.42 -6.90
N HIS A 67 2.73 9.14 -7.03
CA HIS A 67 3.00 9.98 -8.20
C HIS A 67 3.07 9.20 -9.52
N ASN A 68 3.44 7.91 -9.50
CA ASN A 68 3.44 7.09 -10.72
C ASN A 68 2.02 6.75 -11.20
N SER A 69 1.02 6.83 -10.31
CA SER A 69 -0.38 6.58 -10.65
C SER A 69 -1.14 7.83 -11.04
N VAL A 70 -0.95 8.96 -10.33
CA VAL A 70 -1.76 10.19 -10.51
C VAL A 70 -0.96 11.41 -10.98
N GLY A 71 0.36 11.27 -11.14
CA GLY A 71 1.26 12.37 -11.44
C GLY A 71 1.72 13.13 -10.20
N GLU A 72 2.83 13.87 -10.35
CA GLU A 72 3.51 14.60 -9.27
C GLU A 72 2.62 15.66 -8.62
N THR A 73 1.94 16.50 -9.41
CA THR A 73 1.09 17.58 -8.88
C THR A 73 -0.02 17.03 -7.97
N ALA A 74 -0.78 16.04 -8.43
CA ALA A 74 -1.90 15.48 -7.68
C ALA A 74 -1.43 14.73 -6.41
N ALA A 75 -0.29 14.04 -6.49
CA ALA A 75 0.32 13.39 -5.33
C ALA A 75 0.74 14.40 -4.25
N ARG A 76 1.41 15.48 -4.66
CA ARG A 76 1.82 16.57 -3.76
C ARG A 76 0.61 17.26 -3.11
N GLU A 77 -0.41 17.62 -3.90
CA GLU A 77 -1.65 18.23 -3.39
C GLU A 77 -2.33 17.32 -2.36
N THR A 78 -2.34 16.01 -2.59
CA THR A 78 -2.93 15.02 -1.67
C THR A 78 -2.16 14.94 -0.35
N LEU A 79 -0.83 14.94 -0.40
CA LEU A 79 0.01 14.96 0.81
C LEU A 79 -0.18 16.25 1.61
N GLU A 80 -0.19 17.41 0.93
CA GLU A 80 -0.41 18.69 1.59
C GLU A 80 -1.79 18.75 2.25
N GLN A 81 -2.84 18.30 1.54
CA GLN A 81 -4.19 18.24 2.05
C GLN A 81 -4.30 17.37 3.31
N VAL A 82 -3.76 16.15 3.28
CA VAL A 82 -3.93 15.23 4.41
C VAL A 82 -3.17 15.69 5.65
N MET A 83 -2.05 16.41 5.49
CA MET A 83 -1.31 17.01 6.59
C MET A 83 -2.04 18.23 7.16
N ALA A 84 -2.56 19.11 6.31
CA ALA A 84 -3.36 20.26 6.72
C ALA A 84 -4.61 19.82 7.50
N ASP A 85 -5.35 18.84 6.98
CA ASP A 85 -6.54 18.29 7.64
C ASP A 85 -6.21 17.67 9.00
N ALA A 86 -5.07 16.98 9.14
CA ALA A 86 -4.63 16.40 10.42
C ALA A 86 -4.26 17.49 11.43
N LEU A 87 -3.52 18.51 10.99
CA LEU A 87 -3.09 19.63 11.83
C LEU A 87 -4.28 20.46 12.31
N LEU A 88 -5.21 20.81 11.40
CA LEU A 88 -6.47 21.48 11.71
C LEU A 88 -7.26 20.73 12.77
N LYS A 89 -7.50 19.43 12.58
CA LYS A 89 -8.24 18.60 13.54
C LYS A 89 -7.55 18.47 14.89
N SER A 90 -6.21 18.51 14.92
CA SER A 90 -5.43 18.47 16.16
C SER A 90 -5.33 19.82 16.86
N GLY A 91 -5.79 20.91 16.24
CA GLY A 91 -5.60 22.26 16.74
C GLY A 91 -4.12 22.69 16.78
N SER A 92 -3.28 22.17 15.87
CA SER A 92 -1.85 22.45 15.82
C SER A 92 -1.48 23.15 14.51
N ASN A 93 -0.48 24.03 14.57
CA ASN A 93 0.09 24.71 13.39
C ASN A 93 1.40 24.05 12.96
N ARG A 94 1.87 24.33 11.75
CA ARG A 94 3.15 23.80 11.22
C ARG A 94 4.36 24.14 12.08
N SER A 95 4.33 25.24 12.84
CA SER A 95 5.39 25.62 13.79
C SER A 95 5.51 24.67 15.00
N ALA A 96 4.44 23.98 15.39
CA ALA A 96 4.43 23.00 16.47
C ALA A 96 4.99 21.64 16.04
N VAL A 97 5.06 21.38 14.73
CA VAL A 97 5.61 20.13 14.19
C VAL A 97 7.12 20.08 14.46
N ARG A 98 7.60 18.90 14.88
CA ARG A 98 9.03 18.61 15.09
C ARG A 98 9.56 17.55 14.15
N ALA A 99 8.70 16.62 13.73
CA ALA A 99 9.05 15.63 12.74
C ALA A 99 7.86 15.27 11.84
N VAL A 100 8.17 14.94 10.59
CA VAL A 100 7.26 14.31 9.64
C VAL A 100 7.91 13.01 9.18
N CYS A 101 7.25 11.90 9.44
CA CYS A 101 7.64 10.57 9.01
C CYS A 101 6.68 10.11 7.92
N LEU A 102 7.08 10.22 6.66
CA LEU A 102 6.28 9.85 5.50
C LEU A 102 6.79 8.54 4.91
N SER A 103 5.94 7.53 4.91
CA SER A 103 6.16 6.30 4.15
C SER A 103 5.19 6.28 2.98
N VAL A 104 5.69 6.19 1.75
CA VAL A 104 4.85 6.37 0.56
C VAL A 104 5.26 5.42 -0.56
N SER A 105 4.25 4.82 -1.19
CA SER A 105 4.41 3.98 -2.38
C SER A 105 4.98 4.80 -3.55
N GLY A 106 5.91 4.19 -4.28
CA GLY A 106 6.61 4.86 -5.39
C GLY A 106 7.90 5.58 -4.98
N VAL A 107 8.26 5.64 -3.69
CA VAL A 107 9.63 6.01 -3.27
C VAL A 107 10.50 4.75 -3.32
N ASN A 108 11.22 4.58 -4.43
CA ASN A 108 11.99 3.38 -4.71
C ASN A 108 13.50 3.64 -4.81
N HIS A 109 13.88 4.86 -5.19
CA HIS A 109 15.27 5.30 -5.33
C HIS A 109 15.51 6.61 -4.57
N SER A 110 16.78 6.91 -4.30
CA SER A 110 17.17 8.15 -3.63
C SER A 110 16.66 9.42 -4.33
N THR A 111 16.49 9.37 -5.66
CA THR A 111 15.89 10.47 -6.43
C THR A 111 14.41 10.69 -6.09
N ASP A 112 13.66 9.62 -5.84
CA ASP A 112 12.25 9.73 -5.45
C ASP A 112 12.13 10.24 -4.02
N GLU A 113 12.98 9.74 -3.12
CA GLU A 113 13.08 10.20 -1.74
C GLU A 113 13.39 11.71 -1.71
N LEU A 114 14.40 12.16 -2.45
CA LEU A 114 14.78 13.57 -2.54
C LEU A 114 13.65 14.44 -3.12
N ARG A 115 12.91 13.94 -4.12
CA ARG A 115 11.76 14.64 -4.71
C ARG A 115 10.70 14.92 -3.64
N VAL A 116 10.28 13.89 -2.91
CA VAL A 116 9.27 14.00 -1.86
C VAL A 116 9.78 14.84 -0.68
N LEU A 117 11.05 14.70 -0.30
CA LEU A 117 11.69 15.56 0.71
C LEU A 117 11.64 17.03 0.32
N ASN A 118 11.85 17.37 -0.95
CA ASN A 118 11.76 18.75 -1.43
C ASN A 118 10.33 19.29 -1.32
N TRP A 119 9.31 18.51 -1.67
CA TRP A 119 7.91 18.92 -1.44
C TRP A 119 7.64 19.21 0.04
N LEU A 120 8.12 18.36 0.95
CA LEU A 120 7.95 18.57 2.40
C LEU A 120 8.71 19.80 2.91
N ARG A 121 9.91 20.09 2.38
CA ARG A 121 10.69 21.30 2.71
C ARG A 121 10.01 22.60 2.28
N GLU A 122 9.19 22.56 1.24
CA GLU A 122 8.39 23.71 0.82
C GLU A 122 7.18 23.95 1.73
N ILE A 123 6.70 22.90 2.41
CA ILE A 123 5.52 22.97 3.28
C ILE A 123 5.91 23.36 4.72
N PHE A 124 6.97 22.77 5.26
CA PHE A 124 7.35 22.86 6.67
C PHE A 124 8.52 23.80 6.94
N PRO A 125 8.56 24.44 8.13
CA PRO A 125 9.72 25.20 8.57
C PRO A 125 11.00 24.37 8.66
N THR A 126 12.16 25.04 8.60
CA THR A 126 13.49 24.39 8.55
C THR A 126 13.87 23.62 9.80
N HIS A 127 13.23 23.86 10.95
CA HIS A 127 13.48 23.10 12.19
C HIS A 127 12.84 21.71 12.18
N VAL A 128 11.90 21.45 11.27
CA VAL A 128 11.18 20.18 11.19
C VAL A 128 12.08 19.09 10.60
N LYS A 129 12.22 17.97 11.31
CA LYS A 129 12.93 16.80 10.79
C LYS A 129 12.04 16.05 9.81
N LEU A 130 12.55 15.75 8.62
CA LEU A 130 11.80 15.08 7.57
C LEU A 130 12.41 13.70 7.31
N TYR A 131 11.58 12.67 7.39
CA TYR A 131 11.94 11.30 7.05
C TYR A 131 11.01 10.84 5.95
N VAL A 132 11.58 10.40 4.82
CA VAL A 132 10.83 9.82 3.71
C VAL A 132 11.34 8.40 3.52
N GLN A 133 10.41 7.45 3.50
CA GLN A 133 10.70 6.04 3.36
C GLN A 133 9.76 5.40 2.35
N ASN A 134 10.15 4.21 1.88
CA ASN A 134 9.24 3.33 1.16
C ASN A 134 8.13 2.84 2.12
N ASP A 135 6.91 2.68 1.60
CA ASP A 135 5.74 2.16 2.34
C ASP A 135 6.00 0.80 3.00
N ALA A 136 6.84 -0.04 2.39
CA ALA A 136 7.26 -1.31 2.98
C ALA A 136 7.98 -1.17 4.33
N VAL A 137 8.68 -0.07 4.59
CA VAL A 137 9.37 0.16 5.86
C VAL A 137 8.37 0.36 7.00
N ALA A 138 7.34 1.19 6.78
CA ALA A 138 6.26 1.38 7.75
C ALA A 138 5.44 0.11 7.93
N ALA A 139 5.11 -0.58 6.83
CA ALA A 139 4.38 -1.83 6.88
C ALA A 139 5.13 -2.89 7.71
N LEU A 140 6.43 -3.11 7.47
CA LEU A 140 7.24 -4.04 8.27
C LEU A 140 7.27 -3.62 9.75
N SER A 141 7.53 -2.34 10.02
CA SER A 141 7.58 -1.79 11.38
C SER A 141 6.28 -2.00 12.15
N SER A 142 5.14 -1.90 11.46
CA SER A 142 3.81 -2.07 12.06
C SER A 142 3.56 -3.50 12.56
N GLY A 143 4.11 -4.51 11.88
CA GLY A 143 3.98 -5.92 12.28
C GLY A 143 5.05 -6.39 13.28
N THR A 144 6.07 -5.60 13.54
CA THR A 144 7.27 -5.98 14.31
C THR A 144 7.51 -5.10 15.53
N MET A 145 6.53 -4.27 15.89
CA MET A 145 6.61 -3.31 16.99
C MET A 145 7.82 -2.37 16.86
N GLY A 146 8.08 -1.92 15.62
CA GLY A 146 9.17 -0.98 15.30
C GLY A 146 10.53 -1.62 15.02
N LYS A 147 10.67 -2.96 15.10
CA LYS A 147 11.92 -3.66 14.78
C LYS A 147 12.02 -3.96 13.28
N LEU A 148 12.97 -3.33 12.59
CA LEU A 148 13.24 -3.62 11.18
C LEU A 148 14.02 -4.93 11.01
N HIS A 149 13.32 -6.05 11.17
CA HIS A 149 13.84 -7.41 10.95
C HIS A 149 12.77 -8.29 10.32
N GLY A 150 13.16 -9.11 9.33
CA GLY A 150 12.31 -10.07 8.64
C GLY A 150 11.90 -9.59 7.24
N CYS A 151 10.74 -10.04 6.79
CA CYS A 151 10.20 -9.73 5.47
C CYS A 151 8.80 -9.13 5.60
N VAL A 152 8.48 -8.19 4.73
CA VAL A 152 7.12 -7.72 4.49
C VAL A 152 6.72 -8.07 3.07
N LEU A 153 5.47 -8.51 2.91
CA LEU A 153 4.79 -8.67 1.63
C LEU A 153 3.59 -7.71 1.62
N ILE A 154 3.62 -6.76 0.70
CA ILE A 154 2.49 -5.90 0.40
C ILE A 154 1.83 -6.40 -0.88
N ALA A 155 0.53 -6.64 -0.86
CA ALA A 155 -0.27 -6.84 -2.08
C ALA A 155 -1.60 -6.08 -1.97
N GLY A 156 -1.66 -4.94 -2.67
CA GLY A 156 -2.82 -4.09 -2.83
C GLY A 156 -3.05 -3.81 -4.31
N THR A 157 -3.15 -2.54 -4.73
CA THR A 157 -3.14 -2.21 -6.17
C THR A 157 -1.86 -2.69 -6.86
N GLY A 158 -0.71 -2.48 -6.24
CA GLY A 158 0.60 -3.02 -6.62
C GLY A 158 1.05 -4.10 -5.64
N THR A 159 2.27 -4.62 -5.82
CA THR A 159 2.87 -5.57 -4.87
C THR A 159 4.35 -5.32 -4.68
N ILE A 160 4.88 -5.63 -3.49
CA ILE A 160 6.30 -5.57 -3.16
C ILE A 160 6.60 -6.56 -2.05
N ALA A 161 7.72 -7.26 -2.16
CA ALA A 161 8.36 -7.95 -1.05
C ALA A 161 9.62 -7.19 -0.66
N PHE A 162 9.77 -6.84 0.61
CA PHE A 162 10.93 -6.12 1.12
C PHE A 162 11.36 -6.71 2.46
N GLY A 163 12.64 -6.71 2.76
CA GLY A 163 13.13 -7.31 4.00
C GLY A 163 14.38 -6.66 4.53
N PHE A 164 14.59 -6.88 5.82
CA PHE A 164 15.72 -6.37 6.59
C PHE A 164 16.30 -7.46 7.48
N THR A 165 17.62 -7.46 7.61
CA THR A 165 18.34 -8.25 8.64
C THR A 165 18.69 -7.35 9.82
N GLU A 166 19.02 -7.94 10.97
CA GLU A 166 19.33 -7.16 12.19
C GLU A 166 20.55 -6.24 12.04
N ASP A 167 21.49 -6.60 11.14
CA ASP A 167 22.65 -5.79 10.76
C ASP A 167 22.33 -4.68 9.74
N GLY A 168 21.06 -4.52 9.35
CA GLY A 168 20.59 -3.44 8.48
C GLY A 168 20.72 -3.71 6.98
N ARG A 169 21.12 -4.92 6.55
CA ARG A 169 21.06 -5.26 5.10
C ARG A 169 19.60 -5.35 4.67
N GLN A 170 19.34 -4.95 3.43
CA GLN A 170 18.00 -4.90 2.85
C GLN A 170 17.93 -5.58 1.48
N ALA A 171 16.77 -6.15 1.15
CA ALA A 171 16.52 -6.74 -0.16
C ALA A 171 15.07 -6.53 -0.60
N ARG A 172 14.87 -6.23 -1.88
CA ARG A 172 13.55 -6.00 -2.52
C ARG A 172 13.29 -6.98 -3.65
N ALA A 173 12.07 -7.51 -3.76
CA ALA A 173 11.57 -8.22 -4.94
C ALA A 173 10.17 -7.67 -5.30
N ALA A 174 9.81 -7.77 -6.58
CA ALA A 174 8.65 -7.09 -7.16
C ALA A 174 8.68 -5.55 -6.90
N GLY A 175 7.54 -4.87 -7.02
CA GLY A 175 7.40 -3.43 -6.82
C GLY A 175 7.94 -2.61 -7.99
N ALA A 176 8.01 -3.23 -9.17
CA ALA A 176 8.47 -2.58 -10.40
C ALA A 176 7.33 -1.87 -11.14
N GLY A 177 6.08 -2.06 -10.68
CA GLY A 177 4.89 -1.53 -11.30
C GLY A 177 4.21 -2.52 -12.25
N PRO A 178 2.99 -2.19 -12.69
CA PRO A 178 2.13 -3.12 -13.43
C PRO A 178 2.69 -3.55 -14.79
N VAL A 179 3.50 -2.71 -15.43
CA VAL A 179 4.12 -3.01 -16.74
C VAL A 179 5.25 -4.03 -16.61
N LEU A 180 5.93 -4.05 -15.46
CA LEU A 180 7.18 -4.79 -15.24
C LEU A 180 7.00 -6.07 -14.42
N GLY A 181 5.76 -6.48 -14.14
CA GLY A 181 5.48 -7.81 -13.59
C GLY A 181 5.03 -7.85 -12.14
N ASP A 182 4.33 -6.82 -11.65
CA ASP A 182 3.57 -6.90 -10.39
C ASP A 182 2.34 -7.84 -10.53
N TRP A 183 2.52 -9.06 -11.03
CA TRP A 183 1.44 -10.00 -11.41
C TRP A 183 0.63 -10.52 -10.23
N GLY A 184 1.26 -10.60 -9.06
CA GLY A 184 0.61 -10.93 -7.78
C GLY A 184 -0.21 -9.79 -7.16
N SER A 185 -0.18 -8.60 -7.75
CA SER A 185 -0.95 -7.44 -7.27
C SER A 185 -2.40 -7.50 -7.69
N GLY A 186 -3.24 -6.68 -7.08
CA GLY A 186 -4.64 -6.54 -7.48
C GLY A 186 -4.78 -6.02 -8.91
N TYR A 187 -3.89 -5.12 -9.36
CA TYR A 187 -3.84 -4.74 -10.77
C TYR A 187 -3.48 -5.94 -11.65
N GLY A 188 -2.46 -6.71 -11.27
CA GLY A 188 -2.00 -7.89 -12.00
C GLY A 188 -3.08 -8.94 -12.18
N ILE A 189 -3.78 -9.31 -11.09
CA ILE A 189 -4.91 -10.24 -11.09
C ILE A 189 -6.03 -9.75 -12.03
N ALA A 190 -6.44 -8.49 -11.88
CA ALA A 190 -7.53 -7.93 -12.66
C ALA A 190 -7.16 -7.74 -14.15
N ALA A 191 -5.92 -7.34 -14.45
CA ALA A 191 -5.43 -7.20 -15.82
C ALA A 191 -5.40 -8.55 -16.55
N GLN A 192 -5.01 -9.63 -15.86
CA GLN A 192 -5.08 -10.98 -16.39
C GLN A 192 -6.53 -11.41 -16.64
N ALA A 193 -7.46 -11.07 -15.74
CA ALA A 193 -8.89 -11.34 -15.95
C ALA A 193 -9.47 -10.58 -17.15
N LEU A 194 -9.16 -9.29 -17.29
CA LEU A 194 -9.56 -8.49 -18.46
C LEU A 194 -8.97 -9.07 -19.75
N THR A 195 -7.70 -9.49 -19.72
CA THR A 195 -7.05 -10.17 -20.85
C THR A 195 -7.75 -11.47 -21.20
N ALA A 196 -8.14 -12.27 -20.20
CA ALA A 196 -8.87 -13.51 -20.41
C ALA A 196 -10.25 -13.28 -21.06
N ILE A 197 -10.96 -12.22 -20.68
CA ILE A 197 -12.23 -11.83 -21.30
C ILE A 197 -12.04 -11.50 -22.78
N VAL A 198 -11.04 -10.67 -23.11
CA VAL A 198 -10.74 -10.30 -24.50
C VAL A 198 -10.37 -11.54 -25.33
N ARG A 199 -9.56 -12.44 -24.78
CA ARG A 199 -9.19 -13.71 -25.43
C ARG A 199 -10.39 -14.63 -25.62
N ALA A 200 -11.31 -14.71 -24.66
CA ALA A 200 -12.54 -15.48 -24.80
C ALA A 200 -13.43 -14.91 -25.89
N TYR A 201 -13.50 -13.58 -26.00
CA TYR A 201 -14.30 -12.87 -26.99
C TYR A 201 -13.76 -13.03 -28.42
N ASP A 202 -12.45 -12.95 -28.62
CA ASP A 202 -11.82 -13.08 -29.94
C ASP A 202 -11.47 -14.53 -30.33
N GLY A 203 -11.82 -15.50 -29.48
CA GLY A 203 -11.66 -16.94 -29.73
C GLY A 203 -10.26 -17.51 -29.45
N ARG A 204 -9.33 -16.72 -28.89
CA ARG A 204 -7.98 -17.19 -28.48
C ARG A 204 -7.95 -17.83 -27.09
N GLY A 205 -9.04 -17.75 -26.33
CA GLY A 205 -9.14 -18.23 -24.96
C GLY A 205 -10.40 -19.05 -24.72
N PRO A 206 -10.44 -19.83 -23.62
CA PRO A 206 -11.65 -20.54 -23.22
C PRO A 206 -12.76 -19.57 -22.82
N VAL A 207 -14.01 -20.02 -22.95
CA VAL A 207 -15.16 -19.31 -22.35
C VAL A 207 -15.01 -19.26 -20.84
N THR A 208 -15.30 -18.11 -20.24
CA THR A 208 -15.21 -17.87 -18.80
C THR A 208 -16.39 -17.01 -18.34
N ILE A 209 -16.86 -17.27 -17.11
CA ILE A 209 -17.91 -16.44 -16.50
C ILE A 209 -17.38 -15.06 -16.06
N LEU A 210 -16.05 -14.85 -16.09
CA LEU A 210 -15.45 -13.53 -15.88
C LEU A 210 -16.07 -12.49 -16.82
N SER A 211 -16.35 -12.89 -18.08
CA SER A 211 -16.91 -11.99 -19.10
C SER A 211 -18.22 -11.36 -18.64
N SER A 212 -19.22 -12.17 -18.26
CA SER A 212 -20.53 -11.63 -17.86
C SER A 212 -20.45 -10.86 -16.54
N ASN A 213 -19.70 -11.36 -15.55
CA ASN A 213 -19.64 -10.75 -14.22
C ASN A 213 -18.89 -9.41 -14.20
N ILE A 214 -17.76 -9.31 -14.91
CA ILE A 214 -16.99 -8.06 -14.99
C ILE A 214 -17.73 -7.04 -15.84
N LEU A 215 -18.31 -7.42 -16.99
CA LEU A 215 -19.09 -6.49 -17.81
C LEU A 215 -20.29 -5.93 -17.03
N GLN A 216 -21.00 -6.78 -16.29
CA GLN A 216 -22.09 -6.34 -15.41
C GLN A 216 -21.61 -5.36 -14.34
N THR A 217 -20.46 -5.64 -13.71
CA THR A 217 -19.85 -4.76 -12.69
C THR A 217 -19.47 -3.40 -13.27
N LEU A 218 -19.02 -3.37 -14.52
CA LEU A 218 -18.61 -2.15 -15.22
C LEU A 218 -19.77 -1.44 -15.95
N GLY A 219 -20.95 -2.04 -16.03
CA GLY A 219 -22.09 -1.51 -16.79
C GLY A 219 -21.86 -1.52 -18.31
N LEU A 220 -21.05 -2.44 -18.82
CA LEU A 220 -20.71 -2.55 -20.24
C LEU A 220 -21.59 -3.60 -20.94
N SER A 221 -21.92 -3.36 -22.20
CA SER A 221 -22.81 -4.27 -22.95
C SER A 221 -22.06 -5.35 -23.73
N SER A 222 -20.76 -5.14 -23.98
CA SER A 222 -19.93 -6.07 -24.75
C SER A 222 -18.45 -6.04 -24.33
N PRO A 223 -17.68 -7.13 -24.54
CA PRO A 223 -16.23 -7.13 -24.32
C PRO A 223 -15.45 -6.07 -25.11
N ASP A 224 -15.95 -5.64 -26.27
CA ASP A 224 -15.30 -4.62 -27.11
C ASP A 224 -15.19 -3.26 -26.40
N GLU A 225 -16.18 -2.92 -25.56
CA GLU A 225 -16.20 -1.69 -24.77
C GLU A 225 -15.10 -1.63 -23.69
N LEU A 226 -14.47 -2.78 -23.35
CA LEU A 226 -13.36 -2.82 -22.40
C LEU A 226 -12.16 -2.00 -22.87
N ILE A 227 -11.95 -1.87 -24.18
CA ILE A 227 -10.87 -1.05 -24.74
C ILE A 227 -11.09 0.40 -24.35
N GLY A 228 -12.27 0.94 -24.68
CA GLY A 228 -12.65 2.32 -24.35
C GLY A 228 -12.61 2.58 -22.85
N TRP A 229 -13.16 1.66 -22.04
CA TRP A 229 -13.10 1.77 -20.60
C TRP A 229 -11.66 1.81 -20.07
N THR A 230 -10.79 0.91 -20.53
CA THR A 230 -9.39 0.81 -20.06
C THR A 230 -8.60 2.08 -20.33
N TYR A 231 -8.70 2.64 -21.54
CA TYR A 231 -7.94 3.83 -21.92
C TYR A 231 -8.58 5.16 -21.47
N ALA A 232 -9.85 5.16 -21.03
CA ALA A 232 -10.53 6.38 -20.58
C ALA A 232 -9.98 6.95 -19.26
N ASP A 233 -9.38 6.12 -18.40
CA ASP A 233 -8.69 6.62 -17.21
C ASP A 233 -7.56 5.64 -16.79
N PRO A 234 -6.34 6.16 -16.54
CA PRO A 234 -5.14 5.37 -16.30
C PRO A 234 -5.01 4.82 -14.87
N SER A 235 -5.98 5.08 -13.99
CA SER A 235 -5.95 4.71 -12.58
C SER A 235 -5.80 3.20 -12.37
N TRP A 236 -4.69 2.79 -11.75
CA TRP A 236 -4.44 1.39 -11.41
C TRP A 236 -5.44 0.86 -10.38
N ALA A 237 -5.89 1.71 -9.46
CA ALA A 237 -6.83 1.33 -8.40
C ALA A 237 -8.18 0.88 -8.97
N ARG A 238 -8.63 1.47 -10.07
CA ARG A 238 -9.89 1.11 -10.74
C ARG A 238 -9.82 -0.30 -11.36
N ILE A 239 -8.67 -0.67 -11.92
CA ILE A 239 -8.42 -2.02 -12.42
C ILE A 239 -8.39 -3.01 -11.24
N ALA A 240 -7.59 -2.71 -10.21
CA ALA A 240 -7.44 -3.56 -9.04
C ALA A 240 -8.77 -3.78 -8.27
N ALA A 241 -9.73 -2.85 -8.36
CA ALA A 241 -11.05 -2.99 -7.76
C ALA A 241 -11.88 -4.16 -8.33
N LEU A 242 -11.45 -4.79 -9.43
CA LEU A 242 -12.10 -5.97 -10.02
C LEU A 242 -11.72 -7.29 -9.34
N VAL A 243 -10.70 -7.32 -8.47
CA VAL A 243 -10.25 -8.54 -7.78
C VAL A 243 -11.39 -9.31 -7.08
N PRO A 244 -12.32 -8.67 -6.34
CA PRO A 244 -13.42 -9.38 -5.69
C PRO A 244 -14.31 -10.15 -6.68
N VAL A 245 -14.47 -9.65 -7.91
CA VAL A 245 -15.23 -10.34 -8.96
C VAL A 245 -14.46 -11.58 -9.44
N VAL A 246 -13.14 -11.46 -9.63
CA VAL A 246 -12.27 -12.60 -10.01
C VAL A 246 -12.33 -13.70 -8.95
N VAL A 247 -12.20 -13.33 -7.67
CA VAL A 247 -12.35 -14.23 -6.52
C VAL A 247 -13.71 -14.92 -6.56
N SER A 248 -14.80 -14.16 -6.72
CA SER A 248 -16.17 -14.72 -6.77
C SER A 248 -16.35 -15.71 -7.93
N CYS A 249 -15.77 -15.43 -9.10
CA CYS A 249 -15.80 -16.34 -10.24
C CYS A 249 -15.04 -17.65 -9.97
N ALA A 250 -13.87 -17.58 -9.32
CA ALA A 250 -13.13 -18.77 -8.91
C ALA A 250 -13.91 -19.60 -7.88
N GLU A 251 -14.54 -18.95 -6.91
CA GLU A 251 -15.40 -19.61 -5.90
C GLU A 251 -16.65 -20.27 -6.51
N ALA A 252 -17.12 -19.77 -7.65
CA ALA A 252 -18.19 -20.34 -8.46
C ALA A 252 -17.72 -21.48 -9.40
N GLY A 253 -16.44 -21.82 -9.38
CA GLY A 253 -15.86 -22.94 -10.14
C GLY A 253 -15.35 -22.58 -11.53
N ASP A 254 -15.14 -21.29 -11.83
CA ASP A 254 -14.50 -20.88 -13.08
C ASP A 254 -13.02 -21.22 -13.10
N ARG A 255 -12.61 -22.10 -14.02
CA ARG A 255 -11.23 -22.58 -14.13
C ARG A 255 -10.26 -21.44 -14.46
N VAL A 256 -10.65 -20.48 -15.30
CA VAL A 256 -9.77 -19.39 -15.74
C VAL A 256 -9.49 -18.45 -14.56
N ALA A 257 -10.52 -18.09 -13.80
CA ALA A 257 -10.37 -17.30 -12.59
C ALA A 257 -9.51 -18.02 -11.54
N HIS A 258 -9.68 -19.35 -11.38
CA HIS A 258 -8.87 -20.15 -10.47
C HIS A 258 -7.38 -20.13 -10.86
N GLU A 259 -7.06 -20.32 -12.15
CA GLU A 259 -5.69 -20.28 -12.68
C GLU A 259 -5.04 -18.92 -12.43
N ILE A 260 -5.73 -17.81 -12.74
CA ILE A 260 -5.23 -16.44 -12.49
C ILE A 260 -4.86 -16.23 -11.01
N LEU A 261 -5.69 -16.73 -10.09
CA LEU A 261 -5.43 -16.57 -8.67
C LEU A 261 -4.31 -17.49 -8.17
N GLN A 262 -4.14 -18.68 -8.74
CA GLN A 262 -3.01 -19.56 -8.45
C GLN A 262 -1.69 -18.94 -8.93
N ASP A 263 -1.64 -18.45 -10.17
CA ASP A 263 -0.47 -17.77 -10.72
C ASP A 263 -0.08 -16.57 -9.85
N SER A 264 -1.07 -15.80 -9.38
CA SER A 264 -0.86 -14.70 -8.44
C SER A 264 -0.25 -15.16 -7.12
N VAL A 265 -0.70 -16.29 -6.54
CA VAL A 265 -0.14 -16.84 -5.31
C VAL A 265 1.32 -17.25 -5.51
N GLU A 266 1.62 -17.88 -6.64
CA GLU A 266 2.99 -18.29 -6.99
C GLU A 266 3.92 -17.09 -7.11
N GLU A 267 3.52 -16.04 -7.81
CA GLU A 267 4.28 -14.80 -7.99
C GLU A 267 4.56 -14.07 -6.66
N LEU A 268 3.56 -13.98 -5.78
CA LEU A 268 3.71 -13.43 -4.43
C LEU A 268 4.69 -14.26 -3.59
N ALA A 269 4.56 -15.59 -3.63
CA ALA A 269 5.44 -16.47 -2.89
C ALA A 269 6.88 -16.46 -3.42
N LEU A 270 7.07 -16.38 -4.74
CA LEU A 270 8.39 -16.22 -5.38
C LEU A 270 9.05 -14.91 -4.93
N SER A 271 8.29 -13.83 -4.84
CA SER A 271 8.78 -12.53 -4.36
C SER A 271 9.30 -12.61 -2.92
N VAL A 272 8.57 -13.25 -2.01
CA VAL A 272 9.03 -13.48 -0.63
C VAL A 272 10.26 -14.39 -0.60
N LYS A 273 10.23 -15.50 -1.36
CA LYS A 273 11.37 -16.45 -1.44
C LYS A 273 12.65 -15.75 -1.89
N ALA A 274 12.58 -14.86 -2.87
CA ALA A 274 13.72 -14.10 -3.37
C ALA A 274 14.31 -13.15 -2.31
N VAL A 275 13.48 -12.52 -1.47
CA VAL A 275 13.95 -11.67 -0.36
C VAL A 275 14.60 -12.50 0.73
N VAL A 276 13.93 -13.57 1.18
CA VAL A 276 14.42 -14.47 2.24
C VAL A 276 15.78 -15.06 1.89
N GLN A 277 15.97 -15.52 0.64
CA GLN A 277 17.23 -16.12 0.18
C GLN A 277 18.38 -15.11 0.14
N ARG A 278 18.16 -13.91 -0.43
CA ARG A 278 19.22 -12.89 -0.54
C ARG A 278 19.69 -12.36 0.81
N LEU A 279 18.80 -12.35 1.79
CA LEU A 279 19.10 -11.87 3.13
C LEU A 279 19.59 -12.99 4.06
N GLY A 280 19.30 -14.25 3.74
CA GLY A 280 19.58 -15.40 4.60
C GLY A 280 18.68 -15.43 5.83
N LEU A 281 17.44 -14.94 5.74
CA LEU A 281 16.54 -14.81 6.89
C LEU A 281 16.17 -16.15 7.53
N CYS A 282 16.23 -17.24 6.77
CA CYS A 282 15.91 -18.59 7.22
C CYS A 282 17.12 -19.37 7.78
N GLY A 283 18.29 -18.73 7.91
CA GLY A 283 19.53 -19.41 8.33
C GLY A 283 20.06 -20.42 7.30
N GLU A 284 21.22 -21.03 7.59
CA GLU A 284 21.89 -21.97 6.66
C GLU A 284 21.11 -23.26 6.42
N ASP A 285 20.33 -23.72 7.41
CA ASP A 285 19.52 -24.93 7.33
C ASP A 285 18.07 -24.68 6.83
N GLY A 286 17.73 -23.42 6.55
CA GLY A 286 16.41 -22.99 6.07
C GLY A 286 15.29 -23.02 7.12
N LYS A 287 15.61 -23.25 8.40
CA LYS A 287 14.62 -23.46 9.46
C LYS A 287 14.54 -22.32 10.48
N ALA A 288 15.45 -21.35 10.43
CA ALA A 288 15.40 -20.23 11.35
C ALA A 288 14.10 -19.45 11.19
N SER A 289 13.56 -18.99 12.32
CA SER A 289 12.32 -18.23 12.32
C SER A 289 12.54 -16.79 11.90
N PHE A 290 11.61 -16.26 11.11
CA PHE A 290 11.59 -14.85 10.71
C PHE A 290 10.14 -14.37 10.57
N PRO A 291 9.85 -13.10 10.93
CA PRO A 291 8.52 -12.55 10.72
C PRO A 291 8.28 -12.27 9.23
N LEU A 292 7.09 -12.64 8.77
CA LEU A 292 6.54 -12.27 7.46
C LEU A 292 5.32 -11.37 7.69
N VAL A 293 5.52 -10.06 7.62
CA VAL A 293 4.43 -9.10 7.74
C VAL A 293 3.65 -9.04 6.43
N MET A 294 2.32 -9.20 6.48
CA MET A 294 1.45 -9.27 5.31
C MET A 294 0.44 -8.13 5.33
N VAL A 295 0.48 -7.27 4.32
CA VAL A 295 -0.34 -6.05 4.23
C VAL A 295 -1.01 -5.90 2.87
N GLY A 296 -2.24 -5.40 2.85
CA GLY A 296 -2.96 -5.02 1.63
C GLY A 296 -4.15 -5.92 1.34
N GLY A 297 -5.17 -5.35 0.70
CA GLY A 297 -6.49 -5.97 0.52
C GLY A 297 -6.49 -7.26 -0.30
N VAL A 298 -5.44 -7.56 -1.08
CA VAL A 298 -5.32 -8.85 -1.77
C VAL A 298 -5.00 -9.99 -0.79
N LEU A 299 -4.33 -9.68 0.33
CA LEU A 299 -3.92 -10.64 1.37
C LEU A 299 -4.93 -10.73 2.52
N GLU A 300 -6.01 -9.95 2.49
CA GLU A 300 -7.08 -10.02 3.47
C GLU A 300 -7.91 -11.29 3.26
N ALA A 301 -8.28 -11.93 4.37
CA ALA A 301 -8.96 -13.22 4.36
C ALA A 301 -10.34 -13.12 3.69
N ASN A 302 -10.57 -13.94 2.66
CA ASN A 302 -11.85 -14.10 1.98
C ASN A 302 -12.50 -15.44 2.34
N LYS A 303 -13.83 -15.55 2.17
CA LYS A 303 -14.60 -16.65 2.78
C LYS A 303 -14.35 -18.03 2.17
N ARG A 304 -13.98 -18.16 0.89
CA ARG A 304 -13.73 -19.48 0.28
C ARG A 304 -12.42 -19.54 -0.51
N TRP A 305 -12.01 -18.45 -1.15
CA TRP A 305 -10.70 -18.34 -1.80
C TRP A 305 -9.81 -17.28 -1.13
N ASP A 306 -8.79 -17.72 -0.39
CA ASP A 306 -7.94 -16.86 0.43
C ASP A 306 -6.50 -16.85 -0.11
N ILE A 307 -6.16 -15.80 -0.86
CA ILE A 307 -4.84 -15.62 -1.47
C ILE A 307 -3.75 -15.54 -0.39
N GLY A 308 -4.00 -14.81 0.70
CA GLY A 308 -3.03 -14.64 1.79
C GLY A 308 -2.68 -15.99 2.43
N LYS A 309 -3.69 -16.80 2.73
CA LYS A 309 -3.51 -18.15 3.25
C LYS A 309 -2.75 -19.06 2.28
N GLU A 310 -3.07 -19.04 1.00
CA GLU A 310 -2.38 -19.87 0.01
C GLU A 310 -0.92 -19.44 -0.20
N VAL A 311 -0.63 -18.14 -0.14
CA VAL A 311 0.75 -17.62 -0.13
C VAL A 311 1.52 -18.16 1.07
N VAL A 312 0.95 -18.09 2.28
CA VAL A 312 1.56 -18.67 3.49
C VAL A 312 1.79 -20.17 3.34
N ASN A 313 0.79 -20.92 2.85
CA ASN A 313 0.93 -22.36 2.60
C ASN A 313 2.10 -22.66 1.64
N HIS A 314 2.24 -21.86 0.57
CA HIS A 314 3.29 -22.05 -0.42
C HIS A 314 4.70 -21.70 0.11
N ILE A 315 4.80 -20.68 0.97
CA ILE A 315 6.05 -20.25 1.60
C ILE A 315 6.46 -21.26 2.68
N SER A 316 5.54 -21.70 3.55
CA SER A 316 5.82 -22.63 4.65
C SER A 316 6.36 -23.99 4.20
N LYS A 317 6.05 -24.42 2.96
CA LYS A 317 6.65 -25.61 2.35
C LYS A 317 8.16 -25.49 2.16
N SER A 318 8.65 -24.27 1.86
CA SER A 318 10.08 -23.99 1.65
C SER A 318 10.76 -23.46 2.92
N TYR A 319 10.03 -22.72 3.76
CA TYR A 319 10.53 -22.10 4.99
C TYR A 319 9.58 -22.38 6.16
N PRO A 320 9.72 -23.51 6.86
CA PRO A 320 8.81 -23.87 7.95
C PRO A 320 8.92 -22.93 9.16
N GLY A 321 9.99 -22.14 9.27
CA GLY A 321 10.19 -21.13 10.31
C GLY A 321 9.46 -19.80 10.08
N VAL A 322 8.77 -19.62 8.95
CA VAL A 322 8.05 -18.36 8.67
C VAL A 322 6.98 -18.09 9.72
N LEU A 323 6.93 -16.85 10.22
CA LEU A 323 5.93 -16.39 11.17
C LEU A 323 5.05 -15.31 10.50
N PRO A 324 3.91 -15.67 9.89
CA PRO A 324 3.01 -14.71 9.27
C PRO A 324 2.41 -13.76 10.32
N ILE A 325 2.44 -12.46 10.03
CA ILE A 325 1.88 -11.41 10.88
C ILE A 325 0.99 -10.54 10.02
N HIS A 326 -0.28 -10.43 10.39
CA HIS A 326 -1.20 -9.45 9.82
C HIS A 326 -1.31 -8.30 10.83
N PRO A 327 -0.76 -7.11 10.52
CA PRO A 327 -0.94 -5.95 11.39
C PRO A 327 -2.42 -5.67 11.58
N LYS A 328 -2.81 -5.26 12.79
CA LYS A 328 -4.19 -4.83 13.04
C LYS A 328 -4.46 -3.59 12.17
N SER A 329 -5.35 -3.70 11.20
CA SER A 329 -5.89 -2.52 10.54
C SER A 329 -6.97 -1.91 11.44
N GLU A 330 -6.86 -0.62 11.76
CA GLU A 330 -7.88 0.10 12.54
C GLU A 330 -9.20 0.30 11.77
N GLN A 331 -9.41 -0.34 10.61
CA GLN A 331 -10.68 -0.23 9.88
C GLN A 331 -11.87 -0.84 10.65
N HIS A 332 -11.65 -1.42 11.84
CA HIS A 332 -12.65 -1.96 12.73
C HIS A 332 -12.61 -1.41 14.17
N CYS A 333 -12.07 -0.20 14.40
CA CYS A 333 -12.26 0.55 15.65
C CYS A 333 -13.15 1.78 15.46
#